data_AF-A0A2P6TME9-F1
#
_entry.id   AF-A0A2P6TME9-F1
#
_cell.length_a   1.000
_cell.length_b   1.000
_cell.length_c   1.000
_cell.angle_alpha   90.00
_cell.angle_beta   90.00
_cell.angle_gamma   90.00
#
_symmetry.space_group_name_H-M   'P 1'
#
loop_
_entity.id
_entity.type
_entity.pdbx_description
1 polymer ?
#
loop_
_entity_poly.entity_id
_entity_poly.type
_entity_poly.pdbx_seq_one_letter_code
_entity_poly.pdbx_strand_id
1 'polypeptide(L)'
;MGAGPSRQQPAPTPKKRVCIIGGGVAGMACAWSLSRFPERFEVEVWESLPYVGGVASSCAIAGGEEINDQVQGGAPSYRNNLLFFKEFGFEPHDVQFRIAFGTGESAWTNHSDSALVQRLQPEIERFGRALRWVYRLEPLFAFIPINQVLRWWGFSDAFRNEMVFPLTALFFGTGNQTPHVSAAIVARVFLDPQLRLFQYSPKRLLDEVPTMFAFPKLSTIFSTIADRIPATVRTGACVASVQRGSGGVTVTDESGESGQFDEVVFACGAEEAKRMLGADASWLERRLLGNVRYFNDLIVTHEDEEYMRSHYSLKLEDGDMYFIRTDPANRERVEMSFNLTMYQPHLQGRRNVYQSIFLDDTLKQHWTMGEIDQSKILKQRTTRQFAHTWRHFATWVPWVPLLQGKRHTWYCGAYTLFNTHEIATMSGLAVAERLGAPYPFGHDKLAAQQFDMYLRLAHGPFARRSKQPAAAPSSVANVKAD
;
A
#
# COMPACT_ATOMS: atom_id res chain seq x y z
N MET A 1 -46.77 52.50 -2.66
CA MET A 1 -45.48 51.80 -2.82
C MET A 1 -45.35 50.81 -1.68
N GLY A 2 -45.75 49.55 -1.89
CA GLY A 2 -45.61 48.50 -0.88
C GLY A 2 -44.23 47.87 -0.98
N ALA A 3 -43.43 47.97 0.09
CA ALA A 3 -42.19 47.24 0.21
C ALA A 3 -42.51 45.75 0.41
N GLY A 4 -42.14 44.92 -0.57
CA GLY A 4 -42.29 43.48 -0.49
C GLY A 4 -41.37 42.89 0.60
N PRO A 5 -41.77 41.78 1.25
CA PRO A 5 -40.99 41.18 2.32
C PRO A 5 -39.64 40.69 1.78
N SER A 6 -38.56 41.14 2.43
CA SER A 6 -37.21 40.66 2.17
C SER A 6 -37.16 39.15 2.44
N ARG A 7 -36.85 38.36 1.40
CA ARG A 7 -36.51 36.95 1.58
C ARG A 7 -35.26 36.88 2.44
N GLN A 8 -35.41 36.46 3.70
CA GLN A 8 -34.28 36.08 4.54
C GLN A 8 -33.48 35.00 3.81
N GLN A 9 -32.19 35.25 3.61
CA GLN A 9 -31.27 34.21 3.12
C GLN A 9 -31.28 33.05 4.13
N PRO A 10 -31.36 31.79 3.68
CA PRO A 10 -31.29 30.64 4.57
C PRO A 10 -29.98 30.67 5.37
N ALA A 11 -30.05 30.39 6.66
CA ALA A 11 -28.88 30.30 7.52
C ALA A 11 -27.86 29.33 6.90
N PRO A 12 -26.55 29.64 6.93
CA PRO A 12 -25.53 28.76 6.37
C PRO A 12 -25.58 27.41 7.07
N THR A 13 -25.66 26.33 6.29
CA THR A 13 -25.61 24.96 6.81
C THR A 13 -24.31 24.80 7.61
N PRO A 14 -24.37 24.28 8.85
CA PRO A 14 -23.16 24.07 9.64
C PRO A 14 -22.22 23.10 8.93
N LYS A 15 -20.92 23.40 8.97
CA LYS A 15 -19.87 22.53 8.40
C LYS A 15 -19.83 21.22 9.16
N LYS A 16 -19.66 20.13 8.43
CA LYS A 16 -19.45 18.80 9.01
C LYS A 16 -18.01 18.69 9.51
N ARG A 17 -17.81 18.44 10.82
CA ARG A 17 -16.50 18.23 11.44
C ARG A 17 -16.08 16.77 11.30
N VAL A 18 -14.91 16.51 10.71
CA VAL A 18 -14.41 15.16 10.41
C VAL A 18 -13.03 14.98 11.05
N CYS A 19 -12.89 13.97 11.91
CA CYS A 19 -11.59 13.54 12.42
C CYS A 19 -11.07 12.35 11.60
N ILE A 20 -9.85 12.48 11.08
CA ILE A 20 -9.13 11.42 10.37
C ILE A 20 -8.00 10.93 11.28
N ILE A 21 -8.06 9.66 11.66
CA ILE A 21 -7.07 9.05 12.55
C ILE A 21 -6.04 8.30 11.70
N GLY A 22 -4.82 8.84 11.66
CA GLY A 22 -3.72 8.38 10.81
C GLY A 22 -3.46 9.35 9.65
N GLY A 23 -2.25 9.90 9.61
CA GLY A 23 -1.70 10.78 8.58
C GLY A 23 -0.87 10.05 7.52
N GLY A 24 -1.14 8.75 7.30
CA GLY A 24 -0.60 8.02 6.15
C GLY A 24 -1.25 8.42 4.82
N VAL A 25 -0.86 7.75 3.73
CA VAL A 25 -1.35 8.08 2.37
C VAL A 25 -2.87 8.14 2.26
N ALA A 26 -3.58 7.17 2.86
CA ALA A 26 -5.05 7.14 2.84
C ALA A 26 -5.66 8.32 3.61
N GLY A 27 -5.12 8.64 4.79
CA GLY A 27 -5.61 9.73 5.62
C GLY A 27 -5.39 11.09 4.97
N MET A 28 -4.18 11.32 4.43
CA MET A 28 -3.85 12.57 3.75
C MET A 28 -4.62 12.75 2.44
N ALA A 29 -4.88 11.67 1.68
CA ALA A 29 -5.75 11.73 0.50
C ALA A 29 -7.21 12.05 0.87
N CYS A 30 -7.73 11.48 1.95
CA CYS A 30 -9.06 11.79 2.48
C CYS A 30 -9.13 13.25 2.93
N ALA A 31 -8.15 13.70 3.72
CA ALA A 31 -8.07 15.05 4.27
C ALA A 31 -8.04 16.08 3.15
N TRP A 32 -7.13 15.91 2.18
CA TRP A 32 -7.05 16.76 0.99
C TRP A 32 -8.39 16.82 0.25
N SER A 33 -9.01 15.66 -0.03
CA SER A 33 -10.24 15.62 -0.82
C SER A 33 -11.42 16.32 -0.13
N LEU A 34 -11.57 16.17 1.20
CA LEU A 34 -12.59 16.88 1.99
C LEU A 34 -12.31 18.38 2.06
N SER A 35 -11.05 18.74 2.35
CA SER A 35 -10.61 20.13 2.53
C SER A 35 -10.67 20.98 1.27
N ARG A 36 -10.83 20.39 0.08
CA ARG A 36 -11.19 21.11 -1.16
C ARG A 36 -12.55 21.82 -1.08
N PHE A 37 -13.34 21.53 -0.05
CA PHE A 37 -14.68 22.07 0.17
C PHE A 37 -14.84 22.62 1.59
N PRO A 38 -14.09 23.68 1.93
CA PRO A 38 -14.05 24.24 3.28
C PRO A 38 -15.38 24.87 3.71
N GLU A 39 -16.30 25.11 2.78
CA GLU A 39 -17.68 25.53 3.04
C GLU A 39 -18.58 24.39 3.55
N ARG A 40 -18.16 23.14 3.37
CA ARG A 40 -18.92 21.94 3.76
C ARG A 40 -18.27 21.16 4.89
N PHE A 41 -16.94 21.21 5.00
CA PHE A 41 -16.18 20.40 5.94
C PHE A 41 -15.21 21.23 6.77
N GLU A 42 -15.00 20.78 8.00
CA GLU A 42 -13.89 21.14 8.86
C GLU A 42 -13.15 19.84 9.18
N VAL A 43 -11.85 19.78 8.86
CA VAL A 43 -11.10 18.53 8.81
C VAL A 43 -9.92 18.60 9.76
N GLU A 44 -9.80 17.59 10.62
CA GLU A 44 -8.65 17.38 11.48
C GLU A 44 -8.01 16.02 11.19
N VAL A 45 -6.68 15.98 11.09
CA VAL A 45 -5.89 14.74 10.98
C VAL A 45 -5.12 14.57 12.28
N TRP A 46 -5.31 13.45 12.96
CA TRP A 46 -4.61 13.10 14.18
C TRP A 46 -3.64 11.95 13.88
N GLU A 47 -2.35 12.25 13.87
CA GLU A 47 -1.26 11.33 13.55
C GLU A 47 -0.41 11.06 14.80
N SER A 48 -0.20 9.78 15.09
CA SER A 48 0.60 9.29 16.21
C SER A 48 2.09 9.62 16.11
N LEU A 49 2.66 9.59 14.89
CA LEU A 49 4.06 9.89 14.62
C LEU A 49 4.29 11.41 14.64
N PRO A 50 5.53 11.87 14.88
CA PRO A 50 5.87 13.29 14.80
C PRO A 50 5.85 13.87 13.38
N TYR A 51 5.50 13.06 12.38
CA TYR A 51 5.40 13.41 10.97
C TYR A 51 4.28 12.63 10.29
N VAL A 52 3.79 13.15 9.17
CA VAL A 52 2.82 12.47 8.28
C VAL A 52 3.53 11.62 7.22
N GLY A 53 2.78 10.73 6.56
CA GLY A 53 3.24 9.81 5.52
C GLY A 53 3.19 8.33 5.93
N GLY A 54 3.35 8.04 7.23
CA GLY A 54 3.30 6.68 7.77
C GLY A 54 4.37 5.78 7.13
N VAL A 55 3.95 4.70 6.46
CA VAL A 55 4.87 3.83 5.70
C VAL A 55 5.49 4.50 4.47
N ALA A 56 4.89 5.58 3.97
CA ALA A 56 5.55 6.44 3.00
C ALA A 56 6.49 7.40 3.72
N SER A 57 7.67 6.90 4.07
CA SER A 57 8.65 7.61 4.87
C SER A 57 9.97 7.79 4.13
N SER A 58 10.64 8.89 4.45
CA SER A 58 12.06 9.10 4.17
C SER A 58 12.80 9.36 5.48
N CYS A 59 14.05 8.93 5.56
CA CYS A 59 14.89 9.21 6.71
C CYS A 59 16.36 9.41 6.31
N ALA A 60 17.08 10.17 7.12
CA ALA A 60 18.54 10.24 7.04
C ALA A 60 19.18 8.92 7.52
N ILE A 61 20.20 8.47 6.80
CA ILE A 61 21.08 7.36 7.18
C ILE A 61 22.44 7.88 7.67
N ALA A 62 23.25 7.00 8.27
CA ALA A 62 24.61 7.34 8.66
C ALA A 62 25.44 7.75 7.42
N GLY A 63 25.87 9.01 7.38
CA GLY A 63 26.46 9.67 6.20
C GLY A 63 25.68 10.92 5.75
N GLY A 64 24.46 11.12 6.26
CA GLY A 64 23.64 12.31 6.02
C GLY A 64 22.81 12.23 4.74
N GLU A 65 22.92 11.16 3.96
CA GLU A 65 22.03 10.89 2.84
C GLU A 65 20.62 10.61 3.35
N GLU A 66 19.61 11.06 2.59
CA GLU A 66 18.21 10.70 2.86
C GLU A 66 17.75 9.64 1.89
N ILE A 67 17.10 8.61 2.42
CA ILE A 67 16.55 7.51 1.64
C ILE A 67 15.04 7.44 1.88
N ASN A 68 14.29 6.98 0.89
CA ASN A 68 13.01 6.33 1.15
C ASN A 68 13.31 4.94 1.74
N ASP A 69 12.79 4.62 2.92
CA ASP A 69 13.29 3.48 3.72
C ASP A 69 12.26 2.36 3.91
N GLN A 70 11.07 2.50 3.34
CA GLN A 70 10.04 1.48 3.34
C GLN A 70 9.46 1.34 1.93
N VAL A 71 8.82 2.39 1.43
CA VAL A 71 8.18 2.41 0.10
C VAL A 71 9.10 3.14 -0.86
N GLN A 72 9.47 2.48 -1.94
CA GLN A 72 10.39 3.06 -2.92
C GLN A 72 9.69 3.68 -4.11
N GLY A 73 8.58 3.08 -4.55
CA GLY A 73 7.97 3.41 -5.82
C GLY A 73 6.74 2.57 -6.13
N GLY A 74 6.44 2.44 -7.42
CA GLY A 74 5.24 1.73 -7.88
C GLY A 74 5.19 1.54 -9.38
N ALA A 75 4.04 1.10 -9.85
CA ALA A 75 3.78 0.80 -11.25
C ALA A 75 2.98 1.93 -11.91
N PRO A 76 3.11 2.17 -13.23
CA PRO A 76 2.33 3.17 -13.96
C PRO A 76 0.80 3.06 -13.78
N SER A 77 0.30 1.90 -13.37
CA SER A 77 -1.11 1.66 -13.02
C SER A 77 -1.55 2.33 -11.71
N TYR A 78 -0.65 2.92 -10.91
CA TYR A 78 -0.97 3.62 -9.65
C TYR A 78 -1.50 5.04 -9.93
N ARG A 79 -2.51 5.12 -10.79
CA ARG A 79 -2.90 6.36 -11.46
C ARG A 79 -3.49 7.38 -10.48
N ASN A 80 -4.29 6.96 -9.50
CA ASN A 80 -4.83 7.86 -8.48
C ASN A 80 -3.73 8.44 -7.60
N ASN A 81 -2.76 7.62 -7.19
CA ASN A 81 -1.63 8.07 -6.38
C ASN A 81 -0.74 9.06 -7.13
N LEU A 82 -0.42 8.76 -8.40
CA LEU A 82 0.38 9.66 -9.25
C LEU A 82 -0.33 11.00 -9.48
N LEU A 83 -1.63 10.99 -9.77
CA LEU A 83 -2.39 12.23 -9.93
C LEU A 83 -2.48 13.01 -8.62
N PHE A 84 -2.66 12.32 -7.48
CA PHE A 84 -2.64 12.97 -6.17
C PHE A 84 -1.30 13.66 -5.88
N PHE A 85 -0.17 13.02 -6.13
CA PHE A 85 1.14 13.66 -5.93
C PHE A 85 1.38 14.81 -6.91
N LYS A 86 0.89 14.68 -8.15
CA LYS A 86 0.98 15.72 -9.18
C LYS A 86 0.25 17.01 -8.80
N GLU A 87 -0.87 16.94 -8.08
CA GLU A 87 -1.57 18.12 -7.55
C GLU A 87 -0.69 18.98 -6.64
N PHE A 88 0.35 18.39 -6.03
CA PHE A 88 1.31 19.09 -5.17
C PHE A 88 2.66 19.36 -5.86
N GLY A 89 2.74 19.13 -7.17
CA GLY A 89 3.94 19.38 -7.97
C GLY A 89 5.00 18.29 -7.90
N PHE A 90 4.64 17.08 -7.47
CA PHE A 90 5.57 15.95 -7.42
C PHE A 90 5.29 14.96 -8.54
N GLU A 91 6.31 14.67 -9.34
CA GLU A 91 6.30 13.62 -10.36
C GLU A 91 7.35 12.57 -9.98
N PRO A 92 7.09 11.28 -10.24
CA PRO A 92 8.06 10.23 -9.96
C PRO A 92 9.12 10.16 -11.06
N HIS A 93 10.16 9.37 -10.81
CA HIS A 93 11.22 9.11 -11.78
C HIS A 93 11.13 7.69 -12.32
N ASP A 94 11.27 7.51 -13.61
CA ASP A 94 11.27 6.19 -14.23
C ASP A 94 12.49 5.36 -13.81
N VAL A 95 12.25 4.08 -13.51
CA VAL A 95 13.28 3.10 -13.20
C VAL A 95 13.04 1.80 -13.94
N GLN A 96 14.13 1.16 -14.38
CA GLN A 96 14.08 -0.09 -15.13
C GLN A 96 14.11 -1.27 -14.16
N PHE A 97 12.98 -1.94 -13.97
CA PHE A 97 12.78 -2.86 -12.86
C PHE A 97 13.43 -4.23 -13.12
N ARG A 98 14.62 -4.43 -12.56
CA ARG A 98 15.42 -5.66 -12.69
C ARG A 98 15.54 -6.41 -11.36
N ILE A 99 15.25 -7.70 -11.43
CA ILE A 99 15.10 -8.57 -10.28
C ILE A 99 15.96 -9.82 -10.47
N ALA A 100 16.75 -10.14 -9.44
CA ALA A 100 17.42 -11.41 -9.30
C ALA A 100 16.73 -12.30 -8.27
N PHE A 101 16.52 -13.55 -8.64
CA PHE A 101 15.87 -14.57 -7.85
C PHE A 101 16.86 -15.71 -7.56
N GLY A 102 16.83 -16.25 -6.35
CA GLY A 102 17.60 -17.43 -5.96
C GLY A 102 19.12 -17.22 -5.97
N THR A 103 19.85 -18.32 -5.78
CA THR A 103 21.31 -18.38 -5.81
C THR A 103 21.80 -19.69 -6.42
N GLY A 104 23.06 -19.71 -6.89
CA GLY A 104 23.68 -20.91 -7.48
C GLY A 104 22.84 -21.50 -8.61
N GLU A 105 22.54 -22.80 -8.54
CA GLU A 105 21.73 -23.51 -9.56
C GLU A 105 20.25 -23.06 -9.60
N SER A 106 19.76 -22.40 -8.56
CA SER A 106 18.41 -21.84 -8.48
C SER A 106 18.34 -20.38 -8.93
N ALA A 107 19.46 -19.79 -9.36
CA ALA A 107 19.52 -18.39 -9.76
C ALA A 107 18.81 -18.16 -11.10
N TRP A 108 17.96 -17.13 -11.17
CA TRP A 108 17.32 -16.65 -12.40
C TRP A 108 16.97 -15.17 -12.30
N THR A 109 16.70 -14.51 -13.43
CA THR A 109 16.30 -13.08 -13.46
C THR A 109 15.09 -12.87 -14.37
N ASN A 110 14.46 -11.69 -14.31
CA ASN A 110 13.39 -11.33 -15.25
C ASN A 110 13.88 -10.90 -16.64
N HIS A 111 15.20 -10.77 -16.82
CA HIS A 111 15.80 -10.17 -18.01
C HIS A 111 16.73 -11.10 -18.79
N SER A 112 17.28 -12.12 -18.14
CA SER A 112 18.23 -13.07 -18.73
C SER A 112 17.73 -14.52 -18.68
N ASP A 113 18.29 -15.40 -19.50
CA ASP A 113 18.01 -16.84 -19.41
C ASP A 113 18.84 -17.50 -18.30
N SER A 114 18.40 -18.67 -17.82
CA SER A 114 19.09 -19.42 -16.76
C SER A 114 18.84 -20.92 -16.87
N ALA A 115 19.74 -21.71 -16.27
CA ALA A 115 19.58 -23.17 -16.21
C ALA A 115 18.28 -23.58 -15.50
N LEU A 116 17.86 -22.85 -14.45
CA LEU A 116 16.60 -23.11 -13.76
C LEU A 116 15.39 -22.88 -14.68
N VAL A 117 15.37 -21.75 -15.39
CA VAL A 117 14.28 -21.40 -16.32
C VAL A 117 14.17 -22.43 -17.44
N GLN A 118 15.29 -22.84 -18.03
CA GLN A 118 15.31 -23.88 -19.06
C GLN A 118 14.81 -25.22 -18.52
N ARG A 119 15.27 -25.62 -17.33
CA ARG A 119 14.84 -26.86 -16.66
C ARG A 119 13.34 -26.87 -16.36
N LEU A 120 12.78 -25.74 -15.94
CA LEU A 120 11.39 -25.61 -15.51
C LEU A 120 10.44 -25.08 -16.59
N GLN A 121 10.91 -24.84 -17.83
CA GLN A 121 10.08 -24.33 -18.93
C GLN A 121 8.78 -25.11 -19.14
N PRO A 122 8.74 -26.46 -19.12
CA PRO A 122 7.48 -27.19 -19.28
C PRO A 122 6.46 -26.87 -18.18
N GLU A 123 6.94 -26.62 -16.95
CA GLU A 123 6.10 -26.18 -15.84
C GLU A 123 5.67 -24.73 -15.99
N ILE A 124 6.56 -23.84 -16.46
CA ILE A 124 6.20 -22.46 -16.81
C ILE A 124 5.01 -22.49 -17.77
N GLU A 125 5.09 -23.16 -18.92
CA GLU A 125 4.00 -23.23 -19.91
C GLU A 125 2.69 -23.78 -19.32
N ARG A 126 2.79 -24.80 -18.47
CA ARG A 126 1.64 -25.38 -17.75
C ARG A 126 1.03 -24.38 -16.78
N PHE A 127 1.85 -23.58 -16.11
CA PHE A 127 1.39 -22.54 -15.19
C PHE A 127 0.56 -21.48 -15.91
N GLY A 128 0.95 -21.08 -17.13
CA GLY A 128 0.13 -20.16 -17.94
C GLY A 128 -1.26 -20.71 -18.25
N ARG A 129 -1.38 -22.04 -18.48
CA ARG A 129 -2.68 -22.71 -18.63
C ARG A 129 -3.47 -22.66 -17.32
N ALA A 130 -2.83 -22.95 -16.19
CA ALA A 130 -3.44 -22.89 -14.86
C ALA A 130 -3.99 -21.49 -14.55
N LEU A 131 -3.20 -20.45 -14.77
CA LEU A 131 -3.60 -19.06 -14.54
C LEU A 131 -4.83 -18.67 -15.37
N ARG A 132 -4.91 -19.09 -16.64
CA ARG A 132 -6.09 -18.83 -17.48
C ARG A 132 -7.35 -19.51 -16.95
N TRP A 133 -7.22 -20.72 -16.42
CA TRP A 133 -8.35 -21.42 -15.78
C TRP A 133 -8.79 -20.74 -14.48
N VAL A 134 -7.82 -20.36 -13.65
CA VAL A 134 -8.06 -19.60 -12.41
C VAL A 134 -8.76 -18.29 -12.71
N TYR A 135 -8.29 -17.54 -13.71
CA TYR A 135 -8.87 -16.27 -14.12
C TYR A 135 -10.29 -16.43 -14.70
N ARG A 136 -10.54 -17.49 -15.49
CA ARG A 136 -11.87 -17.79 -16.02
C ARG A 136 -12.88 -18.14 -14.92
N LEU A 137 -12.43 -18.80 -13.85
CA LEU A 137 -13.26 -19.26 -12.73
C LEU A 137 -13.00 -18.43 -11.46
N GLU A 138 -12.66 -17.15 -11.63
CA GLU A 138 -12.16 -16.28 -10.57
C GLU A 138 -12.99 -16.32 -9.28
N PRO A 139 -14.34 -16.27 -9.30
CA PRO A 139 -15.13 -16.28 -8.06
C PRO A 139 -14.90 -17.53 -7.19
N LEU A 140 -14.58 -18.67 -7.79
CA LEU A 140 -14.25 -19.90 -7.06
C LEU A 140 -12.84 -19.82 -6.47
N PHE A 141 -11.87 -19.38 -7.28
CA PHE A 141 -10.46 -19.35 -6.90
C PHE A 141 -10.07 -18.15 -6.03
N ALA A 142 -10.97 -17.18 -5.86
CA ALA A 142 -10.82 -16.06 -4.92
C ALA A 142 -10.59 -16.55 -3.48
N PHE A 143 -11.16 -17.70 -3.12
CA PHE A 143 -11.10 -18.26 -1.77
C PHE A 143 -10.12 -19.44 -1.63
N ILE A 144 -9.36 -19.74 -2.69
CA ILE A 144 -8.43 -20.87 -2.72
C ILE A 144 -6.99 -20.34 -2.69
N PRO A 145 -6.14 -20.84 -1.77
CA PRO A 145 -4.74 -20.44 -1.73
C PRO A 145 -3.97 -20.97 -2.95
N ILE A 146 -3.03 -20.17 -3.47
CA ILE A 146 -2.24 -20.51 -4.65
C ILE A 146 -1.45 -21.82 -4.47
N ASN A 147 -0.93 -22.10 -3.27
CA ASN A 147 -0.25 -23.36 -2.99
C ASN A 147 -1.14 -24.58 -3.25
N GLN A 148 -2.43 -24.49 -2.92
CA GLN A 148 -3.36 -25.59 -3.13
C GLN A 148 -3.63 -25.84 -4.62
N VAL A 149 -3.77 -24.76 -5.40
CA VAL A 149 -3.92 -24.86 -6.86
C VAL A 149 -2.69 -25.49 -7.49
N LEU A 150 -1.50 -25.05 -7.09
CA LEU A 150 -0.24 -25.57 -7.60
C LEU A 150 -0.08 -27.07 -7.28
N ARG A 151 -0.48 -27.50 -6.07
CA ARG A 151 -0.47 -28.92 -5.69
C ARG A 151 -1.46 -29.76 -6.50
N TRP A 152 -2.69 -29.30 -6.68
CA TRP A 152 -3.69 -30.03 -7.47
C TRP A 152 -3.29 -30.21 -8.93
N TRP A 153 -2.53 -29.26 -9.48
CA TRP A 153 -2.04 -29.30 -10.85
C TRP A 153 -0.69 -30.02 -11.01
N GLY A 154 -0.14 -30.57 -9.91
CA GLY A 154 1.09 -31.37 -9.94
C GLY A 154 2.35 -30.57 -10.24
N PHE A 155 2.44 -29.32 -9.78
CA PHE A 155 3.66 -28.52 -9.88
C PHE A 155 4.72 -28.95 -8.86
N SER A 156 5.97 -29.03 -9.30
CA SER A 156 7.10 -29.47 -8.48
C SER A 156 7.42 -28.49 -7.35
N ASP A 157 8.08 -28.97 -6.30
CA ASP A 157 8.53 -28.13 -5.20
C ASP A 157 9.53 -27.07 -5.67
N ALA A 158 10.38 -27.40 -6.65
CA ALA A 158 11.29 -26.44 -7.28
C ALA A 158 10.50 -25.31 -7.95
N PHE A 159 9.50 -25.62 -8.78
CA PHE A 159 8.71 -24.58 -9.44
C PHE A 159 7.92 -23.71 -8.45
N ARG A 160 7.30 -24.31 -7.43
CA ARG A 160 6.54 -23.55 -6.43
C ARG A 160 7.45 -22.64 -5.61
N ASN A 161 8.52 -23.20 -5.05
CA ASN A 161 9.36 -22.50 -4.09
C ASN A 161 10.42 -21.62 -4.74
N GLU A 162 11.00 -21.98 -5.88
CA GLU A 162 12.11 -21.23 -6.51
C GLU A 162 11.62 -20.21 -7.54
N MET A 163 10.38 -20.36 -8.06
CA MET A 163 9.82 -19.43 -9.05
C MET A 163 8.55 -18.72 -8.57
N VAL A 164 7.46 -19.46 -8.28
CA VAL A 164 6.15 -18.83 -8.06
C VAL A 164 6.06 -18.07 -6.75
N PHE A 165 6.52 -18.64 -5.63
CA PHE A 165 6.41 -17.99 -4.32
C PHE A 165 7.33 -16.77 -4.18
N PRO A 166 8.62 -16.80 -4.56
CA PRO A 166 9.46 -15.61 -4.50
C PRO A 166 8.89 -14.47 -5.35
N LEU A 167 8.45 -14.80 -6.57
CA LEU A 167 7.82 -13.84 -7.47
C LEU A 167 6.58 -13.17 -6.85
N THR A 168 5.71 -13.99 -6.27
CA THR A 168 4.47 -13.51 -5.63
C THR A 168 4.76 -12.74 -4.34
N ALA A 169 5.75 -13.16 -3.56
CA ALA A 169 6.19 -12.48 -2.34
C ALA A 169 6.68 -11.06 -2.65
N LEU A 170 7.46 -10.90 -3.71
CA LEU A 170 8.04 -9.63 -4.14
C LEU A 170 6.97 -8.65 -4.65
N PHE A 171 6.04 -9.09 -5.51
CA PHE A 171 5.02 -8.20 -6.08
C PHE A 171 4.02 -7.68 -5.07
N PHE A 172 3.86 -8.41 -3.98
CA PHE A 172 2.78 -8.16 -3.04
C PHE A 172 3.27 -7.84 -1.63
N GLY A 173 4.57 -7.98 -1.35
CA GLY A 173 5.12 -7.83 0.00
C GLY A 173 4.49 -8.81 0.98
N THR A 174 4.14 -10.02 0.54
CA THR A 174 3.47 -11.02 1.39
C THR A 174 4.42 -11.89 2.20
N GLY A 175 5.71 -11.85 1.85
CA GLY A 175 6.74 -12.62 2.52
C GLY A 175 6.36 -14.10 2.65
N ASN A 176 6.50 -14.64 3.86
CA ASN A 176 6.23 -16.05 4.15
C ASN A 176 4.73 -16.43 4.09
N GLN A 177 3.82 -15.47 3.94
CA GLN A 177 2.38 -15.74 3.79
C GLN A 177 1.98 -16.04 2.33
N THR A 178 2.92 -15.92 1.39
CA THR A 178 2.71 -16.13 -0.05
C THR A 178 1.96 -17.42 -0.41
N PRO A 179 2.28 -18.59 0.17
CA PRO A 179 1.57 -19.84 -0.15
C PRO A 179 0.05 -19.76 0.13
N HIS A 180 -0.37 -18.85 0.99
CA HIS A 180 -1.75 -18.62 1.41
C HIS A 180 -2.44 -17.46 0.67
N VAL A 181 -1.78 -16.81 -0.29
CA VAL A 181 -2.40 -15.77 -1.14
C VAL A 181 -3.46 -16.39 -2.04
N SER A 182 -4.53 -15.64 -2.30
CA SER A 182 -5.60 -16.06 -3.22
C SER A 182 -5.07 -16.31 -4.63
N ALA A 183 -5.43 -17.47 -5.21
CA ALA A 183 -5.02 -17.82 -6.56
C ALA A 183 -5.56 -16.83 -7.62
N ALA A 184 -6.77 -16.30 -7.41
CA ALA A 184 -7.35 -15.28 -8.29
C ALA A 184 -6.47 -14.03 -8.42
N ILE A 185 -5.85 -13.59 -7.31
CA ILE A 185 -5.00 -12.40 -7.29
C ILE A 185 -3.70 -12.64 -8.04
N VAL A 186 -3.09 -13.82 -7.83
CA VAL A 186 -1.90 -14.24 -8.58
C VAL A 186 -2.21 -14.24 -10.08
N ALA A 187 -3.37 -14.76 -10.50
CA ALA A 187 -3.77 -14.74 -11.91
C ALA A 187 -3.98 -13.33 -12.46
N ARG A 188 -4.58 -12.41 -11.70
CA ARG A 188 -4.77 -11.02 -12.13
C ARG A 188 -3.45 -10.29 -12.40
N VAL A 189 -2.40 -10.50 -11.60
CA VAL A 189 -1.11 -9.84 -11.83
C VAL A 189 -0.42 -10.24 -13.13
N PHE A 190 -0.77 -11.39 -13.71
CA PHE A 190 -0.28 -11.79 -15.03
C PHE A 190 -1.26 -11.47 -16.17
N LEU A 191 -2.56 -11.56 -15.91
CA LEU A 191 -3.57 -11.63 -16.97
C LEU A 191 -4.49 -10.41 -17.05
N ASP A 192 -4.61 -9.60 -15.98
CA ASP A 192 -5.47 -8.42 -15.96
C ASP A 192 -4.71 -7.19 -16.48
N PRO A 193 -5.04 -6.62 -17.66
CA PRO A 193 -4.33 -5.48 -18.22
C PRO A 193 -4.28 -4.24 -17.32
N GLN A 194 -5.23 -4.09 -16.37
CA GLN A 194 -5.29 -2.95 -15.46
C GLN A 194 -4.43 -3.12 -14.21
N LEU A 195 -4.05 -4.36 -13.88
CA LEU A 195 -3.29 -4.71 -12.67
C LEU A 195 -1.97 -5.42 -12.99
N ARG A 196 -1.71 -5.73 -14.26
CA ARG A 196 -0.53 -6.47 -14.70
C ARG A 196 0.73 -5.66 -14.43
N LEU A 197 1.65 -6.25 -13.68
CA LEU A 197 2.99 -5.69 -13.42
C LEU A 197 4.01 -6.17 -14.46
N PHE A 198 3.81 -7.39 -14.97
CA PHE A 198 4.70 -8.03 -15.93
C PHE A 198 3.91 -8.82 -16.97
N GLN A 199 4.39 -8.82 -18.21
CA GLN A 199 3.92 -9.73 -19.24
C GLN A 199 4.38 -11.15 -18.94
N TYR A 200 3.40 -12.06 -18.88
CA TYR A 200 3.66 -13.47 -18.67
C TYR A 200 4.37 -14.12 -19.87
N SER A 201 5.57 -14.64 -19.60
CA SER A 201 6.43 -15.52 -20.38
C SER A 201 6.02 -17.01 -20.41
N PRO A 202 5.44 -17.64 -21.46
CA PRO A 202 5.38 -19.11 -21.45
C PRO A 202 6.77 -19.75 -21.53
N LYS A 203 7.79 -19.01 -22.01
CA LYS A 203 9.17 -19.50 -22.09
C LYS A 203 9.97 -19.25 -20.82
N ARG A 204 9.83 -18.05 -20.24
CA ARG A 204 10.70 -17.58 -19.15
C ARG A 204 10.00 -17.19 -17.85
N LEU A 205 8.67 -17.33 -17.78
CA LEU A 205 7.79 -16.78 -16.74
C LEU A 205 7.74 -15.24 -16.76
N LEU A 206 8.90 -14.59 -16.69
CA LEU A 206 9.12 -13.17 -16.91
C LEU A 206 10.13 -12.99 -18.05
N ASP A 207 9.87 -12.05 -18.96
CA ASP A 207 10.63 -11.91 -20.23
C ASP A 207 10.83 -10.44 -20.60
N GLU A 208 10.75 -9.54 -19.62
CA GLU A 208 10.83 -8.10 -19.83
C GLU A 208 11.41 -7.38 -18.61
N VAL A 209 11.98 -6.20 -18.88
CA VAL A 209 12.35 -5.21 -17.88
C VAL A 209 11.31 -4.09 -17.98
N PRO A 210 10.26 -4.09 -17.13
CA PRO A 210 9.24 -3.07 -17.21
C PRO A 210 9.77 -1.75 -16.64
N THR A 211 9.31 -0.64 -17.21
CA THR A 211 9.47 0.68 -16.59
C THR A 211 8.50 0.79 -15.42
N MET A 212 9.07 0.84 -14.22
CA MET A 212 8.38 1.23 -12.99
C MET A 212 8.80 2.66 -12.64
N PHE A 213 8.39 3.16 -11.49
CA PHE A 213 8.84 4.47 -11.04
C PHE A 213 9.34 4.43 -9.59
N ALA A 214 10.20 5.39 -9.26
CA ALA A 214 10.64 5.72 -7.91
C ALA A 214 9.99 7.03 -7.46
N PHE A 215 9.49 7.05 -6.24
CA PHE A 215 8.98 8.28 -5.65
C PHE A 215 10.13 9.25 -5.35
N PRO A 216 9.89 10.58 -5.44
CA PRO A 216 10.73 11.56 -4.77
C PRO A 216 10.76 11.32 -3.26
N LYS A 217 11.46 12.19 -2.51
CA LYS A 217 11.49 12.12 -1.05
C LYS A 217 10.06 12.21 -0.49
N LEU A 218 9.58 11.09 0.06
CA LEU A 218 8.22 10.95 0.60
C LEU A 218 7.98 11.90 1.78
N SER A 219 8.99 12.12 2.64
CA SER A 219 8.88 13.10 3.73
C SER A 219 8.53 14.50 3.20
N THR A 220 9.20 14.93 2.12
CA THR A 220 8.93 16.22 1.46
C THR A 220 7.54 16.27 0.82
N ILE A 221 7.10 15.18 0.20
CA ILE A 221 5.76 15.08 -0.39
C ILE A 221 4.70 15.29 0.69
N PHE A 222 4.75 14.51 1.77
CA PHE A 222 3.72 14.53 2.79
C PHE A 222 3.77 15.77 3.67
N SER A 223 4.94 16.33 3.98
CA SER A 223 5.03 17.64 4.65
C SER A 223 4.41 18.74 3.78
N THR A 224 4.72 18.77 2.48
CA THR A 224 4.14 19.75 1.54
C THR A 224 2.62 19.61 1.45
N ILE A 225 2.09 18.38 1.44
CA ILE A 225 0.65 18.15 1.47
C ILE A 225 0.06 18.72 2.76
N ALA A 226 0.62 18.36 3.93
CA ALA A 226 0.13 18.84 5.22
C ALA A 226 0.12 20.37 5.31
N ASP A 227 1.16 21.03 4.80
CA ASP A 227 1.29 22.49 4.84
C ASP A 227 0.32 23.21 3.88
N ARG A 228 -0.08 22.56 2.77
CA ARG A 228 -0.85 23.21 1.70
C ARG A 228 -2.34 22.90 1.70
N ILE A 229 -2.79 21.93 2.48
CA ILE A 229 -4.23 21.63 2.59
C ILE A 229 -4.89 22.48 3.68
N PRO A 230 -6.13 22.96 3.50
CA PRO A 230 -6.87 23.64 4.56
C PRO A 230 -7.50 22.60 5.50
N ALA A 231 -6.65 21.87 6.22
CA ALA A 231 -6.98 20.94 7.29
C ALA A 231 -6.06 21.20 8.48
N THR A 232 -6.53 20.92 9.69
CA THR A 232 -5.67 20.94 10.87
C THR A 232 -4.97 19.60 11.00
N VAL A 233 -3.65 19.56 10.85
CA VAL A 233 -2.84 18.35 10.98
C VAL A 233 -2.11 18.37 12.33
N ARG A 234 -2.43 17.41 13.20
CA ARG A 234 -1.85 17.23 14.52
C ARG A 234 -0.95 15.98 14.52
N THR A 235 0.36 16.18 14.55
CA THR A 235 1.34 15.10 14.71
C THR A 235 1.64 14.86 16.20
N GLY A 236 2.14 13.67 16.54
CA GLY A 236 2.33 13.23 17.93
C GLY A 236 1.03 12.98 18.72
N ALA A 237 -0.13 13.08 18.06
CA ALA A 237 -1.44 12.87 18.66
C ALA A 237 -1.86 11.40 18.54
N CYS A 238 -1.34 10.55 19.42
CA CYS A 238 -1.71 9.14 19.45
C CYS A 238 -3.13 8.97 20.03
N VAL A 239 -4.09 8.56 19.19
CA VAL A 239 -5.47 8.34 19.65
C VAL A 239 -5.55 7.13 20.59
N ALA A 240 -6.08 7.36 21.79
CA ALA A 240 -6.30 6.34 22.81
C ALA A 240 -7.68 5.70 22.67
N SER A 241 -8.73 6.50 22.45
CA SER A 241 -10.10 6.00 22.37
C SER A 241 -11.00 6.81 21.44
N VAL A 242 -12.00 6.11 20.88
CA VAL A 242 -13.05 6.68 20.03
C VAL A 242 -14.41 6.20 20.56
N GLN A 243 -15.28 7.14 20.90
CA GLN A 243 -16.59 6.88 21.51
C GLN A 243 -17.69 7.49 20.65
N ARG A 244 -18.67 6.69 20.24
CA ARG A 244 -19.66 7.10 19.24
C ARG A 244 -21.06 7.18 19.84
N GLY A 245 -21.66 8.36 19.75
CA GLY A 245 -23.01 8.64 20.25
C GLY A 245 -23.99 8.94 19.12
N SER A 246 -25.23 9.29 19.49
CA SER A 246 -26.26 9.73 18.53
C SER A 246 -25.99 11.11 17.93
N GLY A 247 -25.14 11.92 18.58
CA GLY A 247 -24.79 13.27 18.16
C GLY A 247 -23.42 13.41 17.50
N GLY A 248 -22.71 12.30 17.22
CA GLY A 248 -21.37 12.32 16.64
C GLY A 248 -20.38 11.41 17.38
N VAL A 249 -19.12 11.81 17.39
CA VAL A 249 -17.98 11.02 17.85
C VAL A 249 -17.06 11.88 18.73
N THR A 250 -16.69 11.34 19.89
CA THR A 250 -15.61 11.87 20.72
C THR A 250 -14.33 11.09 20.41
N VAL A 251 -13.25 11.80 20.08
CA VAL A 251 -11.91 11.23 19.91
C VAL A 251 -11.01 11.78 20.99
N THR A 252 -10.31 10.90 21.71
CA THR A 252 -9.42 11.26 22.81
C THR A 252 -8.03 10.68 22.58
N ASP A 253 -7.00 11.52 22.67
CA ASP A 253 -5.61 11.09 22.57
C ASP A 253 -5.03 10.60 23.91
N GLU A 254 -3.83 10.04 23.86
CA GLU A 254 -3.13 9.50 25.04
C GLU A 254 -2.71 10.57 26.05
N SER A 255 -2.72 11.86 25.67
CA SER A 255 -2.50 12.97 26.60
C SER A 255 -3.78 13.36 27.36
N GLY A 256 -4.94 12.85 26.92
CA GLY A 256 -6.26 13.16 27.46
C GLY A 256 -6.98 14.28 26.71
N GLU A 257 -6.36 14.88 25.69
CA GLU A 257 -7.03 15.88 24.87
C GLU A 257 -8.14 15.22 24.05
N SER A 258 -9.31 15.87 24.01
CA SER A 258 -10.50 15.31 23.38
C SER A 258 -11.14 16.29 22.39
N GLY A 259 -11.53 15.78 21.23
CA GLY A 259 -12.27 16.51 20.20
C GLY A 259 -13.64 15.86 19.94
N GLN A 260 -14.65 16.70 19.66
CA GLN A 260 -15.97 16.27 19.19
C GLN A 260 -16.07 16.40 17.68
N PHE A 261 -16.63 15.42 17.00
CA PHE A 261 -16.72 15.39 15.53
C PHE A 261 -18.04 14.79 15.07
N ASP A 262 -18.50 15.12 13.87
CA ASP A 262 -19.67 14.51 13.26
C ASP A 262 -19.36 13.14 12.65
N GLU A 263 -18.12 12.95 12.20
CA GLU A 263 -17.64 11.71 11.58
C GLU A 263 -16.21 11.41 11.99
N VAL A 264 -15.88 10.13 12.08
CA VAL A 264 -14.50 9.63 12.26
C VAL A 264 -14.09 8.73 11.11
N VAL A 265 -12.87 8.91 10.63
CA VAL A 265 -12.26 8.08 9.58
C VAL A 265 -11.03 7.39 10.16
N PHE A 266 -11.07 6.06 10.26
CA PHE A 266 -9.90 5.27 10.60
C PHE A 266 -9.04 5.06 9.35
N ALA A 267 -7.95 5.82 9.26
CA ALA A 267 -6.90 5.72 8.25
C ALA A 267 -5.61 5.07 8.80
N CYS A 268 -5.76 4.24 9.83
CA CYS A 268 -4.74 3.44 10.50
C CYS A 268 -5.02 1.94 10.29
N GLY A 269 -4.18 1.04 10.81
CA GLY A 269 -4.44 -0.38 10.70
C GLY A 269 -5.71 -0.83 11.44
N ALA A 270 -6.24 -1.99 11.02
CA ALA A 270 -7.49 -2.52 11.53
C ALA A 270 -7.42 -2.90 13.01
N GLU A 271 -6.25 -3.34 13.47
CA GLU A 271 -6.03 -3.66 14.88
C GLU A 271 -6.00 -2.40 15.76
N GLU A 272 -5.42 -1.29 15.27
CA GLU A 272 -5.43 -0.02 15.98
C GLU A 272 -6.85 0.55 16.03
N ALA A 273 -7.58 0.52 14.90
CA ALA A 273 -8.99 0.93 14.87
C ALA A 273 -9.84 0.12 15.87
N LYS A 274 -9.63 -1.21 15.92
CA LYS A 274 -10.31 -2.09 16.87
C LYS A 274 -9.94 -1.77 18.32
N ARG A 275 -8.67 -1.47 18.60
CA ARG A 275 -8.17 -1.06 19.92
C ARG A 275 -8.85 0.23 20.38
N MET A 276 -8.82 1.27 19.54
CA MET A 276 -9.39 2.59 19.85
C MET A 276 -10.90 2.55 20.06
N LEU A 277 -11.62 1.72 19.31
CA LEU A 277 -13.06 1.52 19.50
C LEU A 277 -13.39 0.76 20.80
N GLY A 278 -12.48 -0.09 21.30
CA GLY A 278 -12.63 -0.78 22.57
C GLY A 278 -13.99 -1.45 22.78
N ALA A 279 -14.65 -1.14 23.89
CA ALA A 279 -15.98 -1.65 24.22
C ALA A 279 -17.08 -1.13 23.28
N ASP A 280 -16.88 0.03 22.66
CA ASP A 280 -17.85 0.65 21.76
C ASP A 280 -17.88 -0.02 20.37
N ALA A 281 -16.90 -0.85 20.04
CA ALA A 281 -16.92 -1.66 18.83
C ALA A 281 -18.18 -2.57 18.81
N SER A 282 -18.91 -2.58 17.71
CA SER A 282 -19.98 -3.54 17.47
C SER A 282 -19.43 -4.96 17.32
N TRP A 283 -20.30 -5.97 17.43
CA TRP A 283 -19.90 -7.35 17.19
C TRP A 283 -19.29 -7.55 15.79
N LEU A 284 -19.88 -6.94 14.76
CA LEU A 284 -19.40 -7.05 13.39
C LEU A 284 -18.03 -6.39 13.22
N GLU A 285 -17.82 -5.19 13.77
CA GLU A 285 -16.52 -4.51 13.75
C GLU A 285 -15.45 -5.33 14.45
N ARG A 286 -15.72 -5.84 15.66
CA ARG A 286 -14.75 -6.69 16.40
C ARG A 286 -14.34 -7.93 15.60
N ARG A 287 -15.31 -8.55 14.92
CA ARG A 287 -15.10 -9.74 14.10
C ARG A 287 -14.29 -9.40 12.85
N LEU A 288 -14.73 -8.41 12.07
CA LEU A 288 -14.11 -8.09 10.79
C LEU A 288 -12.70 -7.50 10.98
N LEU A 289 -12.53 -6.50 11.84
CA LEU A 289 -11.21 -5.88 12.09
C LEU A 289 -10.21 -6.91 12.64
N GLY A 290 -10.68 -7.84 13.48
CA GLY A 290 -9.85 -8.93 14.01
C GLY A 290 -9.42 -9.99 12.98
N ASN A 291 -9.98 -9.98 11.77
CA ASN A 291 -9.58 -10.92 10.71
C ASN A 291 -8.40 -10.42 9.87
N VAL A 292 -8.08 -9.13 9.94
CA VAL A 292 -6.90 -8.56 9.26
C VAL A 292 -5.68 -8.92 10.10
N ARG A 293 -4.72 -9.64 9.50
CA ARG A 293 -3.53 -10.13 10.20
C ARG A 293 -2.31 -9.31 9.84
N TYR A 294 -1.55 -8.96 10.86
CA TYR A 294 -0.31 -8.19 10.78
C TYR A 294 0.88 -9.01 11.24
N PHE A 295 2.02 -8.77 10.62
CA PHE A 295 3.30 -9.42 10.87
C PHE A 295 4.36 -8.34 11.11
N ASN A 296 5.27 -8.62 12.03
CA ASN A 296 6.41 -7.73 12.30
C ASN A 296 7.59 -8.19 11.46
N ASP A 297 8.13 -7.27 10.67
CA ASP A 297 9.33 -7.48 9.88
C ASP A 297 10.42 -6.52 10.34
N LEU A 298 11.68 -6.88 10.15
CA LEU A 298 12.83 -6.02 10.40
C LEU A 298 13.47 -5.61 9.08
N ILE A 299 13.55 -4.31 8.83
CA ILE A 299 14.30 -3.73 7.72
C ILE A 299 15.65 -3.28 8.27
N VAL A 300 16.73 -3.78 7.66
CA VAL A 300 18.10 -3.36 7.96
C VAL A 300 18.66 -2.66 6.73
N THR A 301 19.00 -1.38 6.86
CA THR A 301 19.72 -0.62 5.86
C THR A 301 21.21 -0.74 6.13
N HIS A 302 21.99 -1.19 5.15
CA HIS A 302 23.43 -1.44 5.30
C HIS A 302 24.18 -1.26 3.98
N GLU A 303 25.51 -1.25 4.06
CA GLU A 303 26.41 -1.17 2.89
C GLU A 303 27.26 -2.44 2.72
N ASP A 304 26.88 -3.49 3.45
CA ASP A 304 27.62 -4.73 3.44
C ASP A 304 27.42 -5.53 2.14
N GLU A 305 28.23 -5.21 1.14
CA GLU A 305 28.21 -5.91 -0.14
C GLU A 305 28.71 -7.36 -0.03
N GLU A 306 29.54 -7.68 0.96
CA GLU A 306 30.01 -9.05 1.19
C GLU A 306 28.87 -9.96 1.65
N TYR A 307 28.03 -9.48 2.58
CA TYR A 307 26.76 -10.12 2.91
C TYR A 307 25.90 -10.33 1.66
N MET A 308 25.73 -9.28 0.85
CA MET A 308 24.90 -9.35 -0.35
C MET A 308 25.42 -10.39 -1.35
N ARG A 309 26.74 -10.46 -1.59
CA ARG A 309 27.36 -11.43 -2.50
C ARG A 309 27.32 -12.86 -1.97
N SER A 310 27.29 -13.03 -0.65
CA SER A 310 27.21 -14.35 0.00
C SER A 310 25.79 -14.93 -0.05
N HIS A 311 24.76 -14.06 0.00
CA HIS A 311 23.36 -14.49 0.10
C HIS A 311 22.56 -14.35 -1.19
N TYR A 312 22.98 -13.52 -2.15
CA TYR A 312 22.21 -13.20 -3.35
C TYR A 312 23.06 -13.30 -4.63
N SER A 313 22.41 -13.64 -5.74
CA SER A 313 23.03 -13.60 -7.06
C SER A 313 23.03 -12.16 -7.61
N LEU A 314 24.07 -11.38 -7.28
CA LEU A 314 24.18 -9.99 -7.71
C LEU A 314 24.75 -9.86 -9.13
N LYS A 315 24.00 -9.25 -10.05
CA LYS A 315 24.52 -8.71 -11.32
C LYS A 315 24.31 -7.19 -11.37
N LEU A 316 25.11 -6.48 -10.58
CA LEU A 316 24.95 -5.02 -10.43
C LEU A 316 25.29 -4.28 -11.72
N GLU A 317 26.19 -4.83 -12.52
CA GLU A 317 26.53 -4.36 -13.87
C GLU A 317 25.34 -4.38 -14.83
N ASP A 318 24.39 -5.30 -14.63
CA ASP A 318 23.14 -5.37 -15.39
C ASP A 318 22.08 -4.40 -14.84
N GLY A 319 22.32 -3.79 -13.69
CA GLY A 319 21.39 -2.89 -13.00
C GLY A 319 20.37 -3.60 -12.12
N ASP A 320 20.68 -4.81 -11.62
CA ASP A 320 19.83 -5.52 -10.67
C ASP A 320 19.63 -4.69 -9.40
N MET A 321 18.36 -4.53 -9.00
CA MET A 321 17.96 -3.66 -7.89
C MET A 321 17.15 -4.39 -6.82
N TYR A 322 16.51 -5.51 -7.18
CA TYR A 322 15.69 -6.32 -6.27
C TYR A 322 16.28 -7.72 -6.21
N PHE A 323 16.41 -8.25 -5.00
CA PHE A 323 16.98 -9.56 -4.74
C PHE A 323 16.02 -10.33 -3.86
N ILE A 324 15.70 -11.56 -4.24
CA ILE A 324 14.89 -12.45 -3.42
C ILE A 324 15.39 -13.87 -3.52
N ARG A 325 15.43 -14.57 -2.40
CA ARG A 325 15.86 -15.97 -2.34
C ARG A 325 14.92 -16.77 -1.45
N THR A 326 14.88 -18.06 -1.69
CA THR A 326 14.34 -19.01 -0.71
C THR A 326 15.40 -19.38 0.31
N ASP A 327 14.98 -19.57 1.57
CA ASP A 327 15.84 -20.13 2.60
C ASP A 327 16.21 -21.59 2.25
N PRO A 328 17.51 -21.94 2.16
CA PRO A 328 17.95 -23.31 1.89
C PRO A 328 17.51 -24.33 2.95
N ALA A 329 17.40 -23.90 4.22
CA ALA A 329 16.99 -24.74 5.34
C ALA A 329 15.46 -24.95 5.38
N ASN A 330 14.69 -24.00 4.83
CA ASN A 330 13.25 -24.12 4.67
C ASN A 330 12.76 -23.39 3.41
N ARG A 331 12.57 -24.15 2.33
CA ARG A 331 12.20 -23.60 1.02
C ARG A 331 10.82 -22.94 0.95
N GLU A 332 9.98 -23.05 1.97
CA GLU A 332 8.71 -22.31 2.04
C GLU A 332 8.90 -20.86 2.53
N ARG A 333 10.12 -20.49 2.93
CA ARG A 333 10.46 -19.15 3.42
C ARG A 333 11.29 -18.40 2.40
N VAL A 334 11.15 -17.08 2.42
CA VAL A 334 11.90 -16.17 1.56
C VAL A 334 12.60 -15.09 2.37
N GLU A 335 13.67 -14.55 1.82
CA GLU A 335 14.32 -13.33 2.26
C GLU A 335 14.49 -12.39 1.07
N MET A 336 14.34 -11.10 1.31
CA MET A 336 14.35 -10.07 0.27
C MET A 336 15.36 -8.99 0.61
N SER A 337 15.99 -8.45 -0.42
CA SER A 337 16.83 -7.27 -0.30
C SER A 337 16.71 -6.36 -1.52
N PHE A 338 17.04 -5.10 -1.36
CA PHE A 338 16.94 -4.07 -2.40
C PHE A 338 18.21 -3.24 -2.43
N ASN A 339 18.71 -2.90 -3.61
CA ASN A 339 19.74 -1.87 -3.77
C ASN A 339 19.06 -0.52 -3.96
N LEU A 340 19.06 0.30 -2.91
CA LEU A 340 18.46 1.63 -2.91
C LEU A 340 19.19 2.59 -3.83
N THR A 341 20.50 2.46 -3.97
CA THR A 341 21.32 3.30 -4.85
C THR A 341 20.92 3.14 -6.31
N MET A 342 20.54 1.92 -6.71
CA MET A 342 20.03 1.65 -8.06
C MET A 342 18.57 2.08 -8.24
N TYR A 343 17.76 2.00 -7.18
CA TYR A 343 16.33 2.31 -7.27
C TYR A 343 16.03 3.81 -7.13
N GLN A 344 16.72 4.52 -6.24
CA GLN A 344 16.43 5.91 -5.91
C GLN A 344 17.36 6.85 -6.69
N PRO A 345 16.85 7.65 -7.64
CA PRO A 345 17.68 8.48 -8.53
C PRO A 345 18.62 9.43 -7.80
N HIS A 346 18.19 10.00 -6.67
CA HIS A 346 19.01 10.94 -5.88
C HIS A 346 20.17 10.27 -5.13
N LEU A 347 20.27 8.94 -5.17
CA LEU A 347 21.39 8.17 -4.63
C LEU A 347 22.36 7.69 -5.73
N GLN A 348 22.03 7.81 -7.02
CA GLN A 348 22.86 7.31 -8.11
C GLN A 348 24.28 7.90 -8.08
N GLY A 349 25.27 7.06 -8.41
CA GLY A 349 26.69 7.44 -8.38
C GLY A 349 27.33 7.41 -6.99
N ARG A 350 26.59 6.98 -5.96
CA ARG A 350 27.12 6.76 -4.60
C ARG A 350 27.46 5.29 -4.36
N ARG A 351 28.01 5.00 -3.17
CA ARG A 351 28.17 3.62 -2.68
C ARG A 351 26.82 2.90 -2.65
N ASN A 352 26.85 1.58 -2.84
CA ASN A 352 25.64 0.77 -2.80
C ASN A 352 25.07 0.74 -1.37
N VAL A 353 23.84 1.22 -1.24
CA VAL A 353 23.05 1.13 0.00
C VAL A 353 22.00 0.07 -0.22
N TYR A 354 22.02 -0.95 0.62
CA TYR A 354 21.09 -2.07 0.58
C TYR A 354 20.06 -1.97 1.70
N GLN A 355 18.87 -2.53 1.45
CA GLN A 355 17.88 -2.81 2.47
C GLN A 355 17.50 -4.27 2.44
N SER A 356 17.92 -5.02 3.46
CA SER A 356 17.53 -6.42 3.66
C SER A 356 16.35 -6.49 4.61
N ILE A 357 15.32 -7.24 4.23
CA ILE A 357 14.08 -7.40 4.99
C ILE A 357 14.01 -8.82 5.55
N PHE A 358 13.98 -8.89 6.88
CA PHE A 358 13.80 -10.12 7.62
C PHE A 358 12.34 -10.24 8.05
N LEU A 359 11.69 -11.28 7.55
CA LEU A 359 10.24 -11.42 7.60
C LEU A 359 9.82 -12.25 8.82
N ASP A 360 8.74 -11.80 9.47
CA ASP A 360 8.10 -12.44 10.62
C ASP A 360 9.03 -12.65 11.81
N ASP A 361 8.91 -11.77 12.81
CA ASP A 361 9.78 -11.76 13.98
C ASP A 361 9.65 -12.99 14.90
N THR A 362 8.64 -13.84 14.68
CA THR A 362 8.57 -15.17 15.31
C THR A 362 9.60 -16.16 14.76
N LEU A 363 10.26 -15.80 13.66
CA LEU A 363 11.29 -16.58 12.97
C LEU A 363 12.70 -15.99 13.12
N LYS A 364 12.90 -15.05 14.07
CA LYS A 364 14.18 -14.36 14.34
C LYS A 364 15.41 -15.26 14.36
N GLN A 365 15.29 -16.47 14.90
CA GLN A 365 16.38 -17.45 14.97
C GLN A 365 16.89 -17.95 13.60
N HIS A 366 16.14 -17.71 12.53
CA HIS A 366 16.48 -18.08 11.16
C HIS A 366 16.93 -16.88 10.32
N TRP A 367 16.88 -15.67 10.87
CA TRP A 367 17.31 -14.48 10.15
C TRP A 367 18.82 -14.46 10.02
N THR A 368 19.33 -14.21 8.81
CA THR A 368 20.76 -14.06 8.54
C THR A 368 21.28 -12.65 8.89
N MET A 369 20.47 -11.84 9.59
CA MET A 369 20.86 -10.50 10.05
C MET A 369 22.19 -10.49 10.81
N GLY A 370 22.45 -11.53 11.61
CA GLY A 370 23.68 -11.66 12.38
C GLY A 370 24.96 -11.79 11.53
N GLU A 371 24.81 -12.08 10.24
CA GLU A 371 25.90 -12.17 9.26
C GLU A 371 26.20 -10.82 8.59
N ILE A 372 25.38 -9.79 8.80
CA ILE A 372 25.67 -8.43 8.36
C ILE A 372 26.73 -7.83 9.30
N ASP A 373 27.82 -7.31 8.72
CA ASP A 373 28.83 -6.55 9.45
C ASP A 373 28.18 -5.35 10.16
N GLN A 374 28.20 -5.39 11.49
CA GLN A 374 27.56 -4.38 12.34
C GLN A 374 28.11 -2.97 12.11
N SER A 375 29.37 -2.84 11.67
CA SER A 375 29.98 -1.55 11.36
C SER A 375 29.43 -0.91 10.08
N LYS A 376 28.80 -1.71 9.21
CA LYS A 376 28.20 -1.27 7.93
C LYS A 376 26.69 -1.09 8.01
N ILE A 377 26.07 -1.33 9.18
CA ILE A 377 24.64 -1.08 9.39
C ILE A 377 24.43 0.42 9.56
N LEU A 378 23.61 1.00 8.68
CA LEU A 378 23.27 2.42 8.70
C LEU A 378 21.99 2.70 9.46
N LYS A 379 21.03 1.77 9.42
CA LYS A 379 19.72 1.92 10.08
C LYS A 379 19.04 0.57 10.29
N GLN A 380 18.23 0.48 11.35
CA GLN A 380 17.30 -0.62 11.57
C GLN A 380 15.91 -0.06 11.85
N ARG A 381 14.87 -0.72 11.33
CA ARG A 381 13.47 -0.34 11.52
C ARG A 381 12.60 -1.59 11.57
N THR A 382 11.88 -1.77 12.68
CA THR A 382 10.76 -2.72 12.73
C THR A 382 9.56 -2.12 12.03
N THR A 383 8.99 -2.85 11.08
CA THR A 383 7.76 -2.48 10.38
C THR A 383 6.68 -3.50 10.68
N ARG A 384 5.42 -3.10 10.50
CA ARG A 384 4.26 -3.95 10.75
C ARG A 384 3.38 -3.95 9.52
N GLN A 385 3.32 -5.09 8.83
CA GLN A 385 2.68 -5.23 7.52
C GLN A 385 1.52 -6.22 7.60
N PHE A 386 0.43 -5.94 6.88
CA PHE A 386 -0.68 -6.88 6.81
C PHE A 386 -0.50 -7.86 5.65
N ALA A 387 -0.94 -9.11 5.85
CA ALA A 387 -0.93 -10.12 4.79
C ALA A 387 -2.33 -10.30 4.18
N HIS A 388 -2.43 -10.22 2.86
CA HIS A 388 -3.67 -10.42 2.11
C HIS A 388 -3.82 -11.89 1.66
N THR A 389 -3.91 -12.77 2.64
CA THR A 389 -4.20 -14.20 2.39
C THR A 389 -5.62 -14.41 1.85
N TRP A 390 -5.93 -15.61 1.35
CA TRP A 390 -7.30 -15.97 0.95
C TRP A 390 -8.34 -15.69 2.06
N ARG A 391 -7.93 -15.76 3.33
CA ARG A 391 -8.80 -15.44 4.47
C ARG A 391 -9.23 -13.97 4.44
N HIS A 392 -8.32 -13.04 4.13
CA HIS A 392 -8.66 -11.62 4.01
C HIS A 392 -9.77 -11.39 2.95
N PHE A 393 -9.68 -12.08 1.81
CA PHE A 393 -10.71 -12.02 0.76
C PHE A 393 -12.00 -12.77 1.12
N ALA A 394 -11.95 -13.74 2.03
CA ALA A 394 -13.15 -14.44 2.51
C ALA A 394 -13.86 -13.69 3.64
N THR A 395 -13.10 -13.05 4.53
CA THR A 395 -13.58 -12.63 5.85
C THR A 395 -13.51 -11.13 6.10
N TRP A 396 -12.92 -10.35 5.19
CA TRP A 396 -12.88 -8.89 5.28
C TRP A 396 -13.45 -8.22 4.03
N VAL A 397 -12.84 -8.45 2.86
CA VAL A 397 -13.14 -7.69 1.62
C VAL A 397 -14.64 -7.68 1.24
N PRO A 398 -15.38 -8.80 1.27
CA PRO A 398 -16.81 -8.80 0.91
C PRO A 398 -17.70 -8.10 1.95
N TRP A 399 -17.18 -7.91 3.17
CA TRP A 399 -17.97 -7.51 4.34
C TRP A 399 -17.68 -6.08 4.81
N VAL A 400 -16.53 -5.49 4.43
CA VAL A 400 -16.20 -4.10 4.74
C VAL A 400 -17.28 -3.10 4.28
N PRO A 401 -18.03 -3.30 3.16
CA PRO A 401 -19.13 -2.40 2.80
C PRO A 401 -20.21 -2.24 3.88
N LEU A 402 -20.40 -3.25 4.74
CA LEU A 402 -21.40 -3.22 5.80
C LEU A 402 -21.01 -2.27 6.95
N LEU A 403 -19.73 -1.93 7.06
CA LEU A 403 -19.20 -1.04 8.10
C LEU A 403 -19.23 0.44 7.68
N GLN A 404 -19.08 0.73 6.39
CA GLN A 404 -18.85 2.09 5.91
C GLN A 404 -20.02 3.04 6.22
N GLY A 405 -19.74 4.14 6.93
CA GLY A 405 -20.70 5.17 7.29
C GLY A 405 -21.69 4.77 8.38
N LYS A 406 -21.51 3.61 9.01
CA LYS A 406 -22.33 3.21 10.16
C LYS A 406 -21.80 3.89 11.42
N ARG A 407 -22.72 4.39 12.25
CA ARG A 407 -22.38 5.03 13.53
C ARG A 407 -21.29 6.11 13.36
N HIS A 408 -21.43 6.96 12.34
CA HIS A 408 -20.48 8.05 12.08
C HIS A 408 -19.03 7.59 11.81
N THR A 409 -18.84 6.35 11.34
CA THR A 409 -17.52 5.70 11.25
C THR A 409 -17.21 5.26 9.82
N TRP A 410 -15.98 5.51 9.40
CA TRP A 410 -15.44 5.13 8.10
C TRP A 410 -14.09 4.45 8.24
N TYR A 411 -13.76 3.57 7.31
CA TYR A 411 -12.50 2.82 7.31
C TYR A 411 -11.81 2.98 5.96
N CYS A 412 -10.56 3.43 5.97
CA CYS A 412 -9.69 3.49 4.80
C CYS A 412 -8.28 3.01 5.13
N GLY A 413 -7.47 2.79 4.10
CA GLY A 413 -6.16 2.15 4.18
C GLY A 413 -6.05 0.97 3.22
N ALA A 414 -4.82 0.56 2.92
CA ALA A 414 -4.55 -0.49 1.95
C ALA A 414 -5.20 -1.85 2.33
N TYR A 415 -5.35 -2.13 3.62
CA TYR A 415 -6.02 -3.33 4.14
C TYR A 415 -7.50 -3.43 3.76
N THR A 416 -8.13 -2.37 3.23
CA THR A 416 -9.50 -2.44 2.73
C THR A 416 -9.63 -3.34 1.50
N LEU A 417 -8.56 -3.54 0.72
CA LEU A 417 -8.57 -4.42 -0.44
C LEU A 417 -7.23 -5.13 -0.68
N PHE A 418 -6.16 -4.38 -0.93
CA PHE A 418 -4.86 -4.93 -1.34
C PHE A 418 -3.71 -3.99 -0.94
N ASN A 419 -2.54 -4.52 -0.55
CA ASN A 419 -1.44 -3.73 0.03
C ASN A 419 -0.68 -2.90 -1.01
N THR A 420 -1.23 -1.76 -1.45
CA THR A 420 -0.55 -0.82 -2.37
C THR A 420 -0.86 0.63 -2.04
N HIS A 421 0.01 1.53 -2.49
CA HIS A 421 -0.22 2.98 -2.44
C HIS A 421 -1.43 3.43 -3.25
N GLU A 422 -1.73 2.75 -4.34
CA GLU A 422 -2.91 3.03 -5.16
C GLU A 422 -4.21 2.74 -4.41
N ILE A 423 -4.32 1.57 -3.78
CA ILE A 423 -5.47 1.25 -2.92
C ILE A 423 -5.54 2.19 -1.72
N ALA A 424 -4.41 2.48 -1.07
CA ALA A 424 -4.40 3.43 0.06
C ALA A 424 -4.95 4.80 -0.36
N THR A 425 -4.47 5.36 -1.48
CA THR A 425 -4.95 6.64 -2.01
C THR A 425 -6.45 6.57 -2.34
N MET A 426 -6.87 5.58 -3.14
CA MET A 426 -8.28 5.43 -3.52
C MET A 426 -9.19 5.25 -2.32
N SER A 427 -8.76 4.53 -1.28
CA SER A 427 -9.56 4.30 -0.07
C SER A 427 -9.88 5.60 0.68
N GLY A 428 -8.91 6.51 0.79
CA GLY A 428 -9.13 7.82 1.37
C GLY A 428 -10.08 8.68 0.52
N LEU A 429 -9.82 8.72 -0.78
CA LEU A 429 -10.68 9.43 -1.74
C LEU A 429 -12.12 8.89 -1.74
N ALA A 430 -12.30 7.59 -1.55
CA ALA A 430 -13.60 6.93 -1.52
C ALA A 430 -14.40 7.32 -0.27
N VAL A 431 -13.76 7.38 0.91
CA VAL A 431 -14.42 7.89 2.12
C VAL A 431 -14.84 9.35 1.91
N ALA A 432 -13.95 10.20 1.37
CA ALA A 432 -14.28 11.59 1.08
C ALA A 432 -15.46 11.73 0.10
N GLU A 433 -15.49 10.93 -0.97
CA GLU A 433 -16.60 10.85 -1.93
C GLU A 433 -17.91 10.49 -1.22
N ARG A 434 -17.89 9.49 -0.34
CA ARG A 434 -19.08 9.05 0.40
C ARG A 434 -19.56 10.06 1.44
N LEU A 435 -18.66 10.88 1.97
CA LEU A 435 -18.99 12.03 2.83
C LEU A 435 -19.50 13.23 2.04
N GLY A 436 -19.36 13.23 0.72
CA GLY A 436 -19.94 14.22 -0.19
C GLY A 436 -18.91 15.13 -0.88
N ALA A 437 -17.61 14.85 -0.80
CA ALA A 437 -16.58 15.56 -1.54
C ALA A 437 -16.29 14.85 -2.89
N PRO A 438 -16.68 15.43 -4.05
CA PRO A 438 -16.55 14.76 -5.34
C PRO A 438 -15.12 14.33 -5.70
N TYR A 439 -15.02 13.12 -6.24
CA TYR A 439 -13.80 12.49 -6.70
C TYR A 439 -13.03 13.40 -7.68
N PRO A 440 -11.75 13.71 -7.38
CA PRO A 440 -10.98 14.71 -8.13
C PRO A 440 -10.62 14.29 -9.55
N PHE A 441 -10.33 13.01 -9.79
CA PHE A 441 -9.65 12.57 -11.01
C PHE A 441 -10.58 11.97 -12.06
N GLY A 442 -11.84 12.42 -12.12
CA GLY A 442 -12.81 11.92 -13.09
C GLY A 442 -12.44 12.13 -14.57
N HIS A 443 -11.50 13.04 -14.84
CA HIS A 443 -10.96 13.32 -16.18
C HIS A 443 -10.01 12.22 -16.68
N ASP A 444 -9.36 11.47 -15.79
CA ASP A 444 -8.47 10.38 -16.17
C ASP A 444 -9.25 9.06 -16.23
N LYS A 445 -9.32 8.46 -17.42
CA LYS A 445 -10.14 7.28 -17.67
C LYS A 445 -9.72 6.08 -16.83
N LEU A 446 -8.41 5.84 -16.68
CA LEU A 446 -7.91 4.69 -15.94
C LEU A 446 -8.14 4.89 -14.43
N ALA A 447 -7.79 6.07 -13.91
CA ALA A 447 -7.99 6.40 -12.50
C ALA A 447 -9.47 6.27 -12.10
N ALA A 448 -10.36 6.82 -12.94
CA ALA A 448 -11.80 6.75 -12.76
C ALA A 448 -12.34 5.32 -12.76
N GLN A 449 -11.87 4.46 -13.68
CA GLN A 449 -12.28 3.05 -13.73
C GLN A 449 -11.82 2.25 -12.52
N GLN A 450 -10.56 2.44 -12.10
CA GLN A 450 -10.00 1.81 -10.91
C GLN A 450 -10.76 2.26 -9.65
N PHE A 451 -11.04 3.56 -9.54
CA PHE A 451 -11.80 4.11 -8.43
C PHE A 451 -13.23 3.59 -8.39
N ASP A 452 -13.93 3.53 -9.53
CA ASP A 452 -15.29 2.98 -9.61
C ASP A 452 -15.35 1.48 -9.25
N MET A 453 -14.31 0.73 -9.60
CA MET A 453 -14.15 -0.66 -9.15
C MET A 453 -13.95 -0.74 -7.64
N TYR A 454 -12.99 0.02 -7.10
CA TYR A 454 -12.71 0.06 -5.67
C TYR A 454 -13.95 0.47 -4.86
N LEU A 455 -14.64 1.53 -5.27
CA LEU A 455 -15.82 2.07 -4.60
C LEU A 455 -16.92 1.01 -4.48
N ARG A 456 -17.15 0.22 -5.54
CA ARG A 456 -18.15 -0.87 -5.52
C ARG A 456 -17.74 -2.03 -4.62
N LEU A 457 -16.45 -2.37 -4.57
CA LEU A 457 -15.93 -3.45 -3.73
C LEU A 457 -15.94 -3.06 -2.24
N ALA A 458 -15.50 -1.85 -1.89
CA ALA A 458 -15.28 -1.43 -0.51
C ALA A 458 -16.45 -0.67 0.13
N HIS A 459 -17.31 -0.03 -0.66
CA HIS A 459 -18.48 0.75 -0.17
C HIS A 459 -19.83 0.22 -0.67
N GLY A 460 -19.83 -0.91 -1.40
CA GLY A 460 -21.01 -1.67 -1.78
C GLY A 460 -21.39 -1.55 -3.26
N PRO A 461 -22.10 -2.55 -3.82
CA PRO A 461 -22.28 -2.72 -5.27
C PRO A 461 -23.05 -1.58 -5.95
N PHE A 462 -23.82 -0.82 -5.18
CA PHE A 462 -24.61 0.32 -5.66
C PHE A 462 -23.91 1.67 -5.50
N ALA A 463 -22.71 1.69 -4.89
CA ALA A 463 -21.95 2.91 -4.74
C ALA A 463 -21.51 3.43 -6.12
N ARG A 464 -21.68 4.75 -6.32
CA ARG A 464 -21.35 5.45 -7.55
C ARG A 464 -20.71 6.78 -7.19
N ARG A 465 -19.80 7.24 -8.06
CA ARG A 465 -19.31 8.62 -8.01
C ARG A 465 -20.46 9.62 -8.18
N SER A 466 -20.37 10.72 -7.46
CA SER A 466 -21.12 11.94 -7.67
C SER A 466 -20.77 12.53 -9.04
N LYS A 467 -21.70 13.31 -9.59
CA LYS A 467 -21.41 14.09 -10.80
C LYS A 467 -20.40 15.17 -10.45
N GLN A 468 -19.33 15.28 -11.23
CA GLN A 468 -18.34 16.34 -11.02
C GLN A 468 -18.99 17.72 -11.20
N PRO A 469 -18.71 18.68 -10.29
CA PRO A 469 -19.08 20.08 -10.53
C PRO A 469 -18.29 20.63 -11.73
N ALA A 470 -18.89 21.56 -12.47
CA ALA A 470 -18.37 22.10 -13.74
C ALA A 470 -16.99 22.81 -13.62
N ALA A 471 -16.52 23.09 -12.40
CA ALA A 471 -15.18 23.55 -12.11
C ALA A 471 -14.71 22.89 -10.81
N ALA A 472 -13.56 22.19 -10.85
CA ALA A 472 -12.88 21.79 -9.63
C ALA A 472 -12.16 23.03 -9.06
N PRO A 473 -12.44 23.47 -7.82
CA PRO A 473 -11.61 24.49 -7.19
C PRO A 473 -10.19 23.93 -7.04
N SER A 474 -9.18 24.66 -7.55
CA SER A 474 -7.78 24.33 -7.28
C SER A 474 -7.50 24.62 -5.81
N SER A 475 -7.17 23.59 -5.03
CA SER A 475 -6.92 23.74 -3.59
C SER A 475 -5.48 24.08 -3.24
N VAL A 476 -4.57 24.16 -4.21
CA VAL A 476 -3.23 24.69 -3.94
C VAL A 476 -3.40 26.19 -3.76
N ALA A 477 -3.41 26.64 -2.51
CA ALA A 477 -3.27 28.05 -2.23
C ALA A 477 -2.04 28.55 -3.00
N ASN A 478 -2.19 29.59 -3.83
CA ASN A 478 -1.07 30.33 -4.35
C ASN A 478 -0.34 30.96 -3.17
N VAL A 479 0.57 30.20 -2.55
CA VAL A 479 1.55 30.75 -1.63
C VAL A 479 2.44 31.61 -2.52
N LYS A 480 2.23 32.92 -2.45
CA LYS A 480 3.16 33.89 -3.04
C LYS A 480 4.56 33.53 -2.57
N ALA A 481 5.45 33.28 -3.52
CA ALA A 481 6.87 33.34 -3.25
C ALA A 481 7.18 34.80 -2.93
N ASP A 482 7.38 35.10 -1.65
CA ASP A 482 8.08 36.30 -1.20
C ASP A 482 9.53 35.92 -0.87
#